data_AF-A0A508BIE1-F1
#
_entry.id   AF-A0A508BIE1-F1
#
_cell.length_a   1.000
_cell.length_b   1.000
_cell.length_c   1.000
_cell.angle_alpha   90.00
_cell.angle_beta   90.00
_cell.angle_gamma   90.00
#
_symmetry.space_group_name_H-M   'P 1'
#
loop_
_entity.id
_entity.type
_entity.pdbx_description
1 polymer ?
#
loop_
_entity_poly.entity_id
_entity_poly.type
_entity_poly.pdbx_seq_one_letter_code
_entity_poly.pdbx_strand_id
1 'polypeptide(L)'
;MSLLPLAAQTANDVAQQCADTEIFPLWLRVTHFINFLLMGVLIRSGIEVIASHPRFYFKDQCEPGSEWIRFTKDKVPLEEGAFTARDDQRDLSPLLSLPGRAKIGLGRAWHGVATSFWLLNGVIYVAFLVGTGAWHRLVPTTWQILPDAWDSLLTYAHLRTPSLCDFTPYDSLQQLGYFFIVFIAAPLMIVTGPVMSPAVVGRFPWYAKMFGGRQAARSLHLIGMFIYLGFAIVHVGLVFIVHAPHNLTHIVFGYYDPNRVGQAYVTVIGTILVVVALWIAMSYWTLTDTRRSQRILWDATRGIRHLTVDRFSSQQATKKPWTEKDISKFHWVNTRTPSREESPEYQELAANDFADFRLEVGGMVSAPASFSLAELKAISSQSQITMHTCMQGWTGIAKWTGIRVRDLLAQVGQIDPEAGWVMFESFGMAQSMHDGRPVEPYYTCLPLDMALEDDTILAWGRNDAPLSGMFGAPLRLRCETSHGYKMIKWVRSVTLIRHYSEVGDGMGGTREDSGYQDVNARI
;
A
#
# COMPACT_ATOMS: atom_id res chain seq x y z
N MET A 1 45.06 19.63 -63.12
CA MET A 1 45.31 19.59 -61.67
C MET A 1 44.56 20.76 -61.06
N SER A 2 43.35 20.53 -60.56
CA SER A 2 42.65 21.47 -59.67
C SER A 2 41.77 20.61 -58.77
N LEU A 3 42.35 20.19 -57.66
CA LEU A 3 41.64 19.54 -56.57
C LEU A 3 40.93 20.66 -55.82
N LEU A 4 39.61 20.73 -55.97
CA LEU A 4 38.76 21.47 -55.04
C LEU A 4 38.94 20.87 -53.65
N PRO A 5 39.13 21.66 -52.58
CA PRO A 5 39.21 21.11 -51.24
C PRO A 5 37.81 20.59 -50.87
N LEU A 6 37.72 19.30 -50.53
CA LEU A 6 36.61 18.80 -49.71
C LEU A 6 36.62 19.66 -48.44
N ALA A 7 35.61 20.51 -48.26
CA ALA A 7 35.40 21.20 -47.01
C ALA A 7 35.29 20.13 -45.91
N ALA A 8 36.22 20.15 -44.95
CA ALA A 8 36.12 19.34 -43.76
C ALA A 8 34.88 19.80 -42.99
N GLN A 9 33.79 19.02 -43.06
CA GLN A 9 32.65 19.20 -42.16
C GLN A 9 33.18 19.15 -40.73
N THR A 10 32.96 20.22 -39.99
CA THR A 10 33.31 20.27 -38.57
C THR A 10 32.36 19.36 -37.79
N ALA A 11 32.74 18.92 -36.59
CA ALA A 11 31.84 18.18 -35.70
C ALA A 11 30.50 18.93 -35.44
N ASN A 12 30.52 20.26 -35.57
CA ASN A 12 29.32 21.10 -35.52
C ASN A 12 28.41 20.93 -36.74
N ASP A 13 28.95 20.75 -37.95
CA ASP A 13 28.15 20.60 -39.17
C ASP A 13 27.40 19.25 -39.20
N VAL A 14 28.03 18.18 -38.67
CA VAL A 14 27.41 16.84 -38.56
C VAL A 14 26.34 16.81 -37.45
N ALA A 15 26.59 17.49 -36.32
CA ALA A 15 25.59 17.66 -35.27
C ALA A 15 24.34 18.42 -35.76
N GLN A 16 24.50 19.32 -36.75
CA GLN A 16 23.42 20.12 -37.31
C GLN A 16 22.62 19.38 -38.40
N GLN A 17 23.23 18.42 -39.11
CA GLN A 17 22.55 17.57 -40.11
C GLN A 17 21.65 16.48 -39.49
N CYS A 18 21.98 16.02 -38.28
CA CYS A 18 21.20 15.02 -37.54
C CYS A 18 20.43 15.60 -36.34
N ALA A 19 20.49 16.93 -36.15
CA ALA A 19 19.74 17.60 -35.10
C ALA A 19 18.24 17.38 -35.33
N ASP A 20 17.62 16.67 -34.40
CA ASP A 20 16.20 16.43 -34.40
C ASP A 20 15.42 17.74 -34.45
N THR A 21 14.56 17.89 -35.45
CA THR A 21 13.59 19.00 -35.51
C THR A 21 12.39 18.75 -34.58
N GLU A 22 12.29 17.58 -33.95
CA GLU A 22 11.21 17.25 -33.04
C GLU A 22 11.25 18.11 -31.77
N ILE A 23 10.15 18.82 -31.56
CA ILE A 23 9.91 19.60 -30.35
C ILE A 23 9.20 18.72 -29.33
N PHE A 24 9.74 18.65 -28.11
CA PHE A 24 9.04 18.11 -26.97
C PHE A 24 8.06 19.14 -26.39
N PRO A 25 6.75 18.86 -26.49
CA PRO A 25 5.74 19.81 -26.07
C PRO A 25 5.78 20.04 -24.55
N LEU A 26 5.25 21.19 -24.12
CA LEU A 26 5.28 21.57 -22.71
C LEU A 26 4.58 20.54 -21.81
N TRP A 27 3.44 19.98 -22.26
CA TRP A 27 2.70 18.98 -21.47
C TRP A 27 3.56 17.74 -21.17
N LEU A 28 4.41 17.31 -22.11
CA LEU A 28 5.28 16.14 -21.95
C LEU A 28 6.35 16.43 -20.89
N ARG A 29 6.96 17.60 -20.95
CA ARG A 29 7.96 18.04 -19.96
C ARG A 29 7.36 18.18 -18.56
N VAL A 30 6.21 18.83 -18.46
CA VAL A 30 5.51 19.05 -17.17
C VAL A 30 5.11 17.71 -16.54
N THR A 31 4.44 16.84 -17.29
CA THR A 31 4.02 15.51 -16.78
C THR A 31 5.22 14.64 -16.40
N HIS A 32 6.34 14.74 -17.12
CA HIS A 32 7.61 14.09 -16.77
C HIS A 32 8.17 14.58 -15.42
N PHE A 33 8.26 15.89 -15.19
CA PHE A 33 8.76 16.43 -13.91
C PHE A 33 7.83 16.12 -12.73
N ILE A 34 6.51 16.18 -12.94
CA ILE A 34 5.52 15.73 -11.95
C ILE A 34 5.75 14.25 -11.63
N ASN A 35 5.93 13.41 -12.66
CA ASN A 35 6.19 11.99 -12.47
C ASN A 35 7.49 11.72 -11.70
N PHE A 36 8.56 12.48 -11.98
CA PHE A 36 9.82 12.38 -11.24
C PHE A 36 9.60 12.63 -9.75
N LEU A 37 8.93 13.73 -9.38
CA LEU A 37 8.59 14.04 -7.99
C LEU A 37 7.75 12.92 -7.34
N LEU A 38 6.68 12.49 -8.01
CA LEU A 38 5.74 11.50 -7.47
C LEU A 38 6.38 10.12 -7.30
N MET A 39 7.24 9.71 -8.23
CA MET A 39 7.90 8.41 -8.18
C MET A 39 8.77 8.27 -6.94
N GLY A 40 9.52 9.31 -6.56
CA GLY A 40 10.29 9.28 -5.32
C GLY A 40 9.42 9.20 -4.06
N VAL A 41 8.25 9.85 -4.05
CA VAL A 41 7.28 9.73 -2.95
C VAL A 41 6.72 8.30 -2.88
N LEU A 42 6.33 7.71 -4.01
CA LEU A 42 5.81 6.34 -4.10
C LEU A 42 6.84 5.31 -3.64
N ILE A 43 8.08 5.41 -4.12
CA ILE A 43 9.17 4.49 -3.73
C ILE A 43 9.47 4.62 -2.24
N ARG A 44 9.66 5.84 -1.71
CA ARG A 44 10.02 6.05 -0.30
C ARG A 44 8.92 5.67 0.68
N SER A 45 7.66 5.96 0.34
CA SER A 45 6.51 5.50 1.13
C SER A 45 6.31 3.99 1.01
N GLY A 46 6.56 3.41 -0.17
CA GLY A 46 6.58 1.97 -0.39
C GLY A 46 7.62 1.27 0.50
N ILE A 47 8.84 1.82 0.60
CA ILE A 47 9.90 1.31 1.49
C ILE A 47 9.43 1.29 2.96
N GLU A 48 8.73 2.32 3.43
CA GLU A 48 8.16 2.36 4.80
C GLU A 48 7.13 1.24 5.02
N VAL A 49 6.27 0.98 4.02
CA VAL A 49 5.29 -0.12 4.08
C VAL A 49 6.01 -1.48 4.10
N ILE A 50 7.04 -1.65 3.27
CA ILE A 50 7.86 -2.87 3.19
C ILE A 50 8.56 -3.15 4.51
N ALA A 51 9.08 -2.12 5.17
CA ALA A 51 9.79 -2.24 6.44
C ALA A 51 8.93 -2.86 7.56
N SER A 52 7.60 -2.81 7.43
CA SER A 52 6.69 -3.36 8.43
C SER A 52 6.42 -4.85 8.33
N HIS A 53 6.63 -5.44 7.15
CA HIS A 53 6.68 -6.88 6.93
C HIS A 53 7.69 -7.17 5.81
N PRO A 54 9.00 -7.20 6.14
CA PRO A 54 10.09 -7.21 5.15
C PRO A 54 10.27 -8.59 4.52
N ARG A 55 9.18 -9.23 4.12
CA ARG A 55 9.08 -10.60 3.59
C ARG A 55 8.03 -10.64 2.49
N PHE A 56 8.30 -11.38 1.43
CA PHE A 56 7.41 -11.48 0.27
C PHE A 56 7.21 -12.94 -0.14
N TYR A 57 5.98 -13.24 -0.52
CA TYR A 57 5.49 -14.58 -0.79
C TYR A 57 4.75 -14.59 -2.13
N PHE A 58 4.71 -15.74 -2.80
CA PHE A 58 3.74 -15.97 -3.88
C PHE A 58 2.44 -16.60 -3.38
N LYS A 59 2.45 -17.16 -2.16
CA LYS A 59 1.32 -17.86 -1.55
C LYS A 59 0.68 -17.03 -0.45
N ASP A 60 -0.65 -17.00 -0.41
CA ASP A 60 -1.42 -16.20 0.53
C ASP A 60 -1.32 -16.67 2.00
N GLN A 61 -0.81 -17.88 2.23
CA GLN A 61 -0.67 -18.43 3.57
C GLN A 61 0.43 -17.75 4.39
N CYS A 62 1.41 -17.09 3.75
CA CYS A 62 2.55 -16.42 4.41
C CYS A 62 3.31 -17.32 5.41
N GLU A 63 3.48 -18.60 5.09
CA GLU A 63 4.20 -19.54 5.96
C GLU A 63 5.68 -19.13 6.08
N PRO A 64 6.23 -19.01 7.29
CA PRO A 64 7.64 -18.73 7.46
C PRO A 64 8.53 -19.75 6.75
N GLY A 65 9.52 -19.27 6.00
CA GLY A 65 10.38 -20.09 5.14
C GLY A 65 9.87 -20.25 3.71
N SER A 66 8.62 -19.85 3.42
CA SER A 66 8.08 -19.81 2.05
C SER A 66 8.31 -18.48 1.32
N GLU A 67 9.04 -17.54 1.94
CA GLU A 67 9.40 -16.29 1.30
C GLU A 67 10.29 -16.53 0.07
N TRP A 68 10.01 -15.85 -1.04
CA TRP A 68 10.95 -15.84 -2.18
C TRP A 68 12.02 -14.75 -2.02
N ILE A 69 11.72 -13.69 -1.26
CA ILE A 69 12.68 -12.66 -0.86
C ILE A 69 12.32 -12.10 0.53
N ARG A 70 13.35 -11.74 1.29
CA ARG A 70 13.24 -11.07 2.60
C ARG A 70 14.35 -10.05 2.80
N PHE A 71 14.02 -8.96 3.50
CA PHE A 71 14.93 -7.86 3.85
C PHE A 71 15.23 -7.82 5.35
N THR A 72 15.17 -8.99 5.99
CA THR A 72 15.50 -9.19 7.41
C THR A 72 16.30 -10.46 7.61
N LYS A 73 17.12 -10.47 8.67
CA LYS A 73 17.89 -11.65 9.11
C LYS A 73 17.13 -12.51 10.12
N ASP A 74 16.00 -12.02 10.64
CA ASP A 74 15.27 -12.67 11.72
C ASP A 74 14.61 -13.96 11.24
N LYS A 75 14.72 -15.00 12.07
CA LYS A 75 14.04 -16.28 11.87
C LYS A 75 12.76 -16.28 12.70
N VAL A 76 11.66 -16.69 12.08
CA VAL A 76 10.35 -16.76 12.74
C VAL A 76 10.23 -18.15 13.38
N PRO A 77 10.14 -18.26 14.71
CA PRO A 77 9.78 -19.49 15.39
C PRO A 77 8.35 -19.91 15.01
N LEU A 78 8.10 -21.21 14.92
CA LEU A 78 6.77 -21.74 14.62
C LEU A 78 5.86 -21.80 15.87
N GLU A 79 6.44 -21.60 17.05
CA GLU A 79 5.70 -21.51 18.30
C GLU A 79 4.79 -20.27 18.32
N GLU A 80 3.52 -20.49 18.68
CA GLU A 80 2.49 -19.44 18.70
C GLU A 80 2.85 -18.34 19.71
N GLY A 81 2.98 -17.10 19.24
CA GLY A 81 3.25 -15.95 20.11
C GLY A 81 4.71 -15.71 20.48
N ALA A 82 5.61 -16.65 20.18
CA ALA A 82 7.05 -16.45 20.36
C ALA A 82 7.58 -15.28 19.50
N PHE A 83 7.04 -15.12 18.30
CA PHE A 83 7.34 -14.01 17.40
C PHE A 83 6.07 -13.47 16.76
N THR A 84 5.87 -12.17 16.88
CA THR A 84 4.70 -11.47 16.35
C THR A 84 5.08 -10.72 15.07
N ALA A 85 4.09 -10.40 14.25
CA ALA A 85 4.29 -9.54 13.07
C ALA A 85 4.89 -8.17 13.44
N ARG A 86 4.70 -7.71 14.68
CA ARG A 86 5.31 -6.50 15.21
C ARG A 86 6.81 -6.63 15.44
N ASP A 87 7.26 -7.79 15.94
CA ASP A 87 8.69 -8.05 16.17
C ASP A 87 9.47 -8.07 14.84
N ASP A 88 8.78 -8.27 13.70
CA ASP A 88 9.39 -8.24 12.37
C ASP A 88 9.54 -6.83 11.77
N GLN A 89 8.88 -5.83 12.36
CA GLN A 89 8.86 -4.44 11.86
C GLN A 89 10.23 -3.77 12.04
N ARG A 90 10.63 -2.94 11.06
CA ARG A 90 11.88 -2.19 11.06
C ARG A 90 11.63 -0.69 11.19
N ASP A 91 12.46 -0.05 12.01
CA ASP A 91 12.58 1.40 12.05
C ASP A 91 13.61 1.84 10.98
N LEU A 92 13.15 2.59 9.99
CA LEU A 92 13.98 3.17 8.95
C LEU A 92 14.18 4.67 9.15
N SER A 93 15.34 5.14 8.70
CA SER A 93 15.67 6.57 8.69
C SER A 93 14.70 7.37 7.81
N PRO A 94 14.28 8.58 8.26
CA PRO A 94 13.52 9.53 7.44
C PRO A 94 14.25 9.98 6.17
N LEU A 95 15.55 9.70 6.01
CA LEU A 95 16.30 9.95 4.78
C LEU A 95 16.02 8.89 3.71
N LEU A 96 15.77 7.65 4.12
CA LEU A 96 15.57 6.51 3.22
C LEU A 96 14.09 6.26 2.93
N SER A 97 13.24 6.48 3.93
CA SER A 97 11.82 6.15 3.91
C SER A 97 10.96 7.39 4.13
N LEU A 98 9.66 7.29 3.86
CA LEU A 98 8.69 8.35 4.06
C LEU A 98 7.52 7.85 4.93
N PRO A 99 7.36 8.33 6.17
CA PRO A 99 8.23 9.29 6.87
C PRO A 99 9.40 8.68 7.66
N GLY A 100 9.49 7.35 7.75
CA GLY A 100 10.41 6.66 8.66
C GLY A 100 9.84 6.50 10.06
N ARG A 101 10.67 6.03 11.01
CA ARG A 101 10.28 5.85 12.42
C ARG A 101 9.17 4.83 12.65
N ALA A 102 9.10 3.80 11.78
CA ALA A 102 8.11 2.73 11.84
C ALA A 102 6.65 3.24 11.82
N LYS A 103 6.41 4.39 11.16
CA LYS A 103 5.10 5.07 11.05
C LYS A 103 4.35 4.63 9.80
N ILE A 104 4.11 3.33 9.70
CA ILE A 104 3.41 2.71 8.57
C ILE A 104 2.05 3.34 8.25
N GLY A 105 1.27 3.80 9.24
CA GLY A 105 0.00 4.49 8.98
C GLY A 105 0.19 5.72 8.07
N LEU A 106 1.19 6.55 8.39
CA LEU A 106 1.54 7.74 7.60
C LEU A 106 2.23 7.37 6.28
N GLY A 107 3.05 6.31 6.27
CA GLY A 107 3.65 5.80 5.03
C GLY A 107 2.59 5.36 4.02
N ARG A 108 1.55 4.63 4.47
CA ARG A 108 0.41 4.25 3.63
C ARG A 108 -0.41 5.46 3.17
N ALA A 109 -0.61 6.46 4.04
CA ALA A 109 -1.31 7.69 3.68
C ALA A 109 -0.59 8.45 2.55
N TRP A 110 0.73 8.64 2.68
CA TRP A 110 1.56 9.22 1.62
C TRP A 110 1.51 8.43 0.32
N HIS A 111 1.56 7.10 0.40
CA HIS A 111 1.48 6.24 -0.76
C HIS A 111 0.14 6.41 -1.49
N GLY A 112 -0.98 6.48 -0.74
CA GLY A 112 -2.31 6.72 -1.30
C GLY A 112 -2.46 8.09 -1.95
N VAL A 113 -1.95 9.15 -1.32
CA VAL A 113 -1.95 10.52 -1.87
C VAL A 113 -1.14 10.55 -3.17
N ALA A 114 0.10 10.07 -3.15
CA ALA A 114 0.97 10.06 -4.32
C ALA A 114 0.40 9.21 -5.45
N THR A 115 -0.21 8.06 -5.14
CA THR A 115 -0.87 7.20 -6.13
C THR A 115 -2.01 7.93 -6.82
N SER A 116 -2.82 8.69 -6.07
CA SER A 116 -3.95 9.45 -6.61
C SER A 116 -3.48 10.50 -7.64
N PHE A 117 -2.43 11.26 -7.30
CA PHE A 117 -1.84 12.23 -8.22
C PHE A 117 -1.11 11.56 -9.38
N TRP A 118 -0.46 10.42 -9.15
CA TRP A 118 0.27 9.69 -10.19
C TRP A 118 -0.69 9.11 -11.24
N LEU A 119 -1.82 8.54 -10.80
CA LEU A 119 -2.88 8.09 -11.69
C LEU A 119 -3.47 9.25 -12.51
N LEU A 120 -3.76 10.39 -11.87
CA LEU A 120 -4.26 11.58 -12.58
C LEU A 120 -3.25 12.08 -13.63
N ASN A 121 -1.98 12.20 -13.24
CA ASN A 121 -0.90 12.57 -14.15
C ASN A 121 -0.75 11.57 -15.30
N GLY A 122 -0.88 10.27 -15.03
CA GLY A 122 -0.85 9.21 -16.03
C GLY A 122 -2.03 9.29 -17.02
N VAL A 123 -3.24 9.55 -16.53
CA VAL A 123 -4.42 9.74 -17.40
C VAL A 123 -4.23 10.96 -18.31
N ILE A 124 -3.77 12.08 -17.78
CA ILE A 124 -3.46 13.29 -18.55
C ILE A 124 -2.38 12.96 -19.60
N TYR A 125 -1.28 12.34 -19.18
CA TYR A 125 -0.17 11.95 -20.06
C TYR A 125 -0.66 11.07 -21.21
N VAL A 126 -1.39 9.99 -20.93
CA VAL A 126 -1.89 9.06 -21.96
C VAL A 126 -2.90 9.74 -22.89
N ALA A 127 -3.79 10.60 -22.36
CA ALA A 127 -4.75 11.33 -23.17
C ALA A 127 -4.05 12.26 -24.18
N PHE A 128 -3.04 13.02 -23.75
CA PHE A 128 -2.25 13.85 -24.66
C PHE A 128 -1.38 13.02 -25.60
N LEU A 129 -0.78 11.93 -25.11
CA LEU A 129 0.06 11.03 -25.91
C LEU A 129 -0.72 10.45 -27.10
N VAL A 130 -1.95 10.00 -26.86
CA VAL A 130 -2.85 9.49 -27.91
C VAL A 130 -3.40 10.64 -28.76
N GLY A 131 -3.94 11.68 -28.14
CA GLY A 131 -4.61 12.78 -28.84
C GLY A 131 -3.70 13.61 -29.75
N THR A 132 -2.39 13.66 -29.47
CA THR A 132 -1.41 14.37 -30.31
C THR A 132 -0.65 13.46 -31.28
N GLY A 133 -0.86 12.14 -31.23
CA GLY A 133 -0.07 11.18 -32.00
C GLY A 133 1.34 10.95 -31.46
N ALA A 134 1.73 11.58 -30.34
CA ALA A 134 3.07 11.44 -29.76
C ALA A 134 3.41 10.00 -29.33
N TRP A 135 2.43 9.09 -29.23
CA TRP A 135 2.64 7.67 -28.99
C TRP A 135 3.54 7.00 -30.04
N HIS A 136 3.57 7.51 -31.28
CA HIS A 136 4.44 6.99 -32.35
C HIS A 136 5.93 7.05 -31.99
N ARG A 137 6.33 7.93 -31.06
CA ARG A 137 7.71 8.01 -30.54
C ARG A 137 8.09 6.85 -29.63
N LEU A 138 7.10 6.25 -28.98
CA LEU A 138 7.33 5.22 -27.96
C LEU A 138 7.03 3.82 -28.46
N VAL A 139 6.07 3.67 -29.38
CA VAL A 139 5.64 2.35 -29.84
C VAL A 139 6.47 1.94 -31.06
N PRO A 140 7.27 0.86 -30.97
CA PRO A 140 8.01 0.37 -32.12
C PRO A 140 7.06 -0.06 -33.23
N THR A 141 7.31 0.40 -34.46
CA THR A 141 6.49 0.10 -35.63
C THR A 141 7.11 -0.96 -36.54
N THR A 142 8.34 -1.38 -36.27
CA THR A 142 9.09 -2.36 -37.05
C THR A 142 9.81 -3.35 -36.13
N TRP A 143 10.02 -4.58 -36.62
CA TRP A 143 10.79 -5.60 -35.89
C TRP A 143 12.30 -5.34 -35.90
N GLN A 144 12.78 -4.42 -36.74
CA GLN A 144 14.17 -3.99 -36.81
C GLN A 144 14.65 -3.37 -35.49
N ILE A 145 13.72 -2.88 -34.67
CA ILE A 145 14.01 -2.36 -33.33
C ILE A 145 14.82 -3.33 -32.46
N LEU A 146 14.62 -4.65 -32.61
CA LEU A 146 15.26 -5.66 -31.77
C LEU A 146 16.77 -5.81 -32.07
N PRO A 147 17.20 -6.06 -33.31
CA PRO A 147 18.63 -6.06 -33.63
C PRO A 147 19.29 -4.69 -33.36
N ASP A 148 18.63 -3.58 -33.66
CA ASP A 148 19.21 -2.24 -33.43
C ASP A 148 19.37 -1.92 -31.93
N ALA A 149 18.43 -2.38 -31.10
CA ALA A 149 18.53 -2.28 -29.65
C ALA A 149 19.66 -3.16 -29.09
N TRP A 150 19.89 -4.33 -29.70
CA TRP A 150 21.03 -5.18 -29.35
C TRP A 150 22.37 -4.51 -29.68
N ASP A 151 22.46 -3.86 -30.84
CA ASP A 151 23.66 -3.12 -31.24
C ASP A 151 23.89 -1.89 -30.34
N SER A 152 22.82 -1.20 -29.94
CA SER A 152 22.87 -0.11 -28.96
C SER A 152 23.36 -0.62 -27.59
N LEU A 153 22.85 -1.76 -27.13
CA LEU A 153 23.27 -2.41 -25.90
C LEU A 153 24.77 -2.76 -25.92
N LEU A 154 25.25 -3.37 -27.01
CA LEU A 154 26.67 -3.69 -27.16
C LEU A 154 27.54 -2.42 -27.22
N THR A 155 27.04 -1.36 -27.85
CA THR A 155 27.73 -0.06 -27.89
C THR A 155 27.90 0.51 -26.48
N TYR A 156 26.84 0.50 -25.67
CA TYR A 156 26.92 0.92 -24.27
C TYR A 156 27.79 -0.01 -23.41
N ALA A 157 27.75 -1.33 -23.65
CA ALA A 157 28.58 -2.30 -22.95
C ALA A 157 30.09 -2.07 -23.21
N HIS A 158 30.44 -1.54 -24.38
CA HIS A 158 31.79 -1.08 -24.70
C HIS A 158 32.12 0.34 -24.23
N LEU A 159 31.26 0.94 -23.39
CA LEU A 159 31.38 2.31 -22.89
C LEU A 159 31.48 3.35 -24.02
N ARG A 160 30.80 3.08 -25.14
CA ARG A 160 30.67 4.01 -26.28
C ARG A 160 29.25 4.56 -26.34
N THR A 161 29.09 5.66 -27.06
CA THR A 161 27.79 6.29 -27.31
C THR A 161 27.41 6.13 -28.78
N PRO A 162 26.16 5.77 -29.11
CA PRO A 162 25.64 5.80 -30.47
C PRO A 162 25.82 7.18 -31.10
N SER A 163 25.83 7.26 -32.44
CA SER A 163 25.86 8.56 -33.11
C SER A 163 24.57 9.35 -32.82
N LEU A 164 24.58 10.68 -32.97
CA LEU A 164 23.36 11.47 -32.76
C LEU A 164 22.28 11.13 -33.78
N CYS A 165 22.66 10.72 -34.99
CA CYS A 165 21.74 10.33 -36.07
C CYS A 165 20.99 9.03 -35.78
N ASP A 166 21.64 8.10 -35.06
CA ASP A 166 21.04 6.83 -34.63
C ASP A 166 20.27 6.98 -33.31
N PHE A 167 20.33 8.17 -32.71
CA PHE A 167 19.80 8.46 -31.38
C PHE A 167 18.50 9.27 -31.42
N THR A 168 18.11 9.92 -32.51
CA THR A 168 17.04 10.93 -32.49
C THR A 168 15.65 10.37 -32.84
N PRO A 169 14.61 10.58 -32.00
CA PRO A 169 14.66 11.20 -30.66
C PRO A 169 15.23 10.27 -29.58
N TYR A 170 15.15 8.95 -29.79
CA TYR A 170 15.73 7.91 -28.93
C TYR A 170 16.39 6.82 -29.77
N ASP A 171 17.50 6.25 -29.28
CA ASP A 171 18.00 4.98 -29.84
C ASP A 171 17.02 3.84 -29.54
N SER A 172 17.16 2.74 -30.28
CA SER A 172 16.25 1.60 -30.24
C SER A 172 16.14 0.94 -28.86
N LEU A 173 17.24 0.91 -28.08
CA LEU A 173 17.21 0.35 -26.73
C LEU A 173 16.43 1.26 -25.77
N GLN A 174 16.63 2.57 -25.88
CA GLN A 174 15.86 3.55 -25.10
C GLN A 174 14.38 3.53 -25.46
N GLN A 175 14.03 3.48 -26.74
CA GLN A 175 12.63 3.39 -27.17
C GLN A 175 11.93 2.16 -26.57
N LEU A 176 12.58 0.98 -26.60
CA LEU A 176 12.05 -0.23 -25.95
C LEU A 176 11.90 -0.06 -24.44
N GLY A 177 12.86 0.59 -23.78
CA GLY A 177 12.78 0.92 -22.36
C GLY A 177 11.58 1.80 -22.03
N TYR A 178 11.36 2.89 -22.78
CA TYR A 178 10.22 3.79 -22.59
C TYR A 178 8.89 3.10 -22.89
N PHE A 179 8.83 2.31 -23.97
CA PHE A 179 7.67 1.48 -24.28
C PHE A 179 7.31 0.57 -23.11
N PHE A 180 8.29 -0.17 -22.60
CA PHE A 180 8.09 -1.09 -21.50
C PHE A 180 7.60 -0.37 -20.23
N ILE A 181 8.21 0.75 -19.86
CA ILE A 181 7.83 1.48 -18.65
C ILE A 181 6.41 2.07 -18.75
N VAL A 182 6.06 2.64 -19.91
CA VAL A 182 4.76 3.31 -20.11
C VAL A 182 3.63 2.31 -20.33
N PHE A 183 3.84 1.28 -21.16
CA PHE A 183 2.76 0.40 -21.63
C PHE A 183 2.72 -0.97 -20.94
N ILE A 184 3.76 -1.35 -20.19
CA ILE A 184 3.81 -2.64 -19.48
C ILE A 184 3.95 -2.45 -17.97
N ALA A 185 5.00 -1.75 -17.51
CA ALA A 185 5.26 -1.58 -16.08
C ALA A 185 4.20 -0.71 -15.41
N ALA A 186 3.82 0.42 -16.00
CA ALA A 186 2.80 1.30 -15.40
C ALA A 186 1.44 0.59 -15.27
N PRO A 187 0.88 -0.04 -16.33
CA PRO A 187 -0.35 -0.82 -16.19
C PRO A 187 -0.24 -1.93 -15.15
N LEU A 188 0.89 -2.65 -15.09
CA LEU A 188 1.12 -3.68 -14.07
C LEU A 188 1.01 -3.10 -12.64
N MET A 189 1.62 -1.95 -12.37
CA MET A 189 1.54 -1.29 -11.07
C MET A 189 0.11 -0.82 -10.75
N ILE A 190 -0.59 -0.29 -11.75
CA ILE A 190 -1.98 0.16 -11.64
C ILE A 190 -2.92 -1.00 -11.30
N VAL A 191 -2.76 -2.16 -11.95
CA VAL A 191 -3.65 -3.31 -11.71
C VAL A 191 -3.30 -4.10 -10.45
N THR A 192 -2.02 -4.17 -10.07
CA THR A 192 -1.62 -4.87 -8.83
C THR A 192 -1.97 -4.07 -7.58
N GLY A 193 -1.89 -2.73 -7.62
CA GLY A 193 -2.14 -1.85 -6.46
C GLY A 193 -3.48 -2.11 -5.72
N PRO A 194 -4.64 -2.14 -6.41
CA PRO A 194 -5.94 -2.38 -5.79
C PRO A 194 -6.04 -3.73 -5.04
N VAL A 195 -5.24 -4.74 -5.38
CA VAL A 195 -5.23 -6.04 -4.69
C VAL A 195 -4.74 -5.90 -3.23
N MET A 196 -4.00 -4.82 -2.90
CA MET A 196 -3.55 -4.52 -1.54
C MET A 196 -4.67 -3.97 -0.65
N SER A 197 -5.83 -3.62 -1.20
CA SER A 197 -7.02 -3.21 -0.43
C SER A 197 -7.82 -4.44 0.04
N PRO A 198 -8.11 -4.60 1.34
CA PRO A 198 -9.01 -5.64 1.83
C PRO A 198 -10.42 -5.50 1.25
N ALA A 199 -10.94 -4.27 1.11
CA ALA A 199 -12.26 -4.03 0.55
C ALA A 199 -12.38 -4.52 -0.90
N VAL A 200 -11.34 -4.32 -1.72
CA VAL A 200 -11.30 -4.84 -3.10
C VAL A 200 -11.27 -6.36 -3.11
N VAL A 201 -10.38 -7.00 -2.33
CA VAL A 201 -10.26 -8.47 -2.28
C VAL A 201 -11.51 -9.12 -1.70
N GLY A 202 -12.13 -8.50 -0.70
CA GLY A 202 -13.38 -8.96 -0.10
C GLY A 202 -14.54 -8.90 -1.07
N ARG A 203 -14.67 -7.80 -1.83
CA ARG A 203 -15.74 -7.62 -2.82
C ARG A 203 -15.53 -8.41 -4.11
N PHE A 204 -14.28 -8.54 -4.54
CA PHE A 204 -13.87 -9.17 -5.80
C PHE A 204 -12.73 -10.20 -5.60
N PRO A 205 -12.98 -11.35 -4.93
CA PRO A 205 -11.92 -12.32 -4.66
C PRO A 205 -11.23 -12.87 -5.92
N TRP A 206 -11.94 -12.93 -7.05
CA TRP A 206 -11.41 -13.37 -8.34
C TRP A 206 -10.27 -12.46 -8.84
N TYR A 207 -10.30 -11.17 -8.48
CA TYR A 207 -9.31 -10.20 -8.94
C TYR A 207 -7.93 -10.50 -8.35
N ALA A 208 -7.86 -10.86 -7.07
CA ALA A 208 -6.62 -11.32 -6.44
C ALA A 208 -6.14 -12.65 -7.07
N LYS A 209 -7.06 -13.57 -7.37
CA LYS A 209 -6.73 -14.88 -7.97
C LYS A 209 -6.10 -14.78 -9.35
N MET A 210 -6.39 -13.75 -10.14
CA MET A 210 -5.75 -13.53 -11.45
C MET A 210 -4.23 -13.43 -11.37
N PHE A 211 -3.71 -12.95 -10.24
CA PHE A 211 -2.27 -12.81 -10.01
C PHE A 211 -1.65 -14.03 -9.30
N GLY A 212 -2.45 -15.06 -8.97
CA GLY A 212 -2.04 -16.17 -8.11
C GLY A 212 -2.30 -15.92 -6.61
N GLY A 213 -3.02 -14.85 -6.27
CA GLY A 213 -3.32 -14.47 -4.89
C GLY A 213 -2.87 -13.05 -4.55
N ARG A 214 -3.23 -12.61 -3.36
CA ARG A 214 -2.89 -11.27 -2.86
C ARG A 214 -1.38 -11.11 -2.64
N GLN A 215 -0.72 -12.13 -2.12
CA GLN A 215 0.73 -12.09 -1.89
C GLN A 215 1.52 -12.09 -3.20
N ALA A 216 1.06 -12.84 -4.20
CA ALA A 216 1.65 -12.79 -5.53
C ALA A 216 1.53 -11.39 -6.16
N ALA A 217 0.35 -10.75 -6.09
CA ALA A 217 0.18 -9.36 -6.55
C ALA A 217 1.12 -8.38 -5.80
N ARG A 218 1.25 -8.52 -4.47
CA ARG A 218 2.19 -7.74 -3.66
C ARG A 218 3.65 -7.94 -4.09
N SER A 219 4.03 -9.17 -4.44
CA SER A 219 5.36 -9.51 -4.94
C SER A 219 5.63 -8.93 -6.34
N LEU A 220 4.65 -9.01 -7.25
CA LEU A 220 4.74 -8.38 -8.57
C LEU A 220 4.87 -6.86 -8.46
N HIS A 221 4.15 -6.24 -7.51
CA HIS A 221 4.24 -4.81 -7.26
C HIS A 221 5.62 -4.39 -6.72
N LEU A 222 6.23 -5.20 -5.86
CA LEU A 222 7.62 -5.01 -5.43
C LEU A 222 8.59 -5.11 -6.62
N ILE A 223 8.43 -6.13 -7.48
CA ILE A 223 9.25 -6.29 -8.68
C ILE A 223 9.10 -5.06 -9.58
N GLY A 224 7.87 -4.56 -9.78
CA GLY A 224 7.61 -3.32 -10.50
C GLY A 224 8.31 -2.11 -9.87
N MET A 225 8.30 -1.98 -8.55
CA MET A 225 9.07 -0.93 -7.85
C MET A 225 10.57 -1.03 -8.16
N PHE A 226 11.16 -2.23 -8.16
CA PHE A 226 12.57 -2.41 -8.52
C PHE A 226 12.87 -2.13 -9.99
N ILE A 227 11.95 -2.47 -10.89
CA ILE A 227 12.02 -2.10 -12.31
C ILE A 227 12.07 -0.58 -12.46
N TYR A 228 11.16 0.15 -11.80
CA TYR A 228 11.14 1.61 -11.84
C TYR A 228 12.41 2.22 -11.25
N LEU A 229 12.90 1.67 -10.13
CA LEU A 229 14.14 2.14 -9.51
C LEU A 229 15.35 1.92 -10.44
N GLY A 230 15.50 0.72 -11.00
CA GLY A 230 16.57 0.40 -11.93
C GLY A 230 16.51 1.25 -13.20
N PHE A 231 15.32 1.38 -13.78
CA PHE A 231 15.09 2.25 -14.93
C PHE A 231 15.45 3.70 -14.61
N ALA A 232 15.00 4.26 -13.49
CA ALA A 232 15.29 5.64 -13.12
C ALA A 232 16.81 5.89 -12.95
N ILE A 233 17.53 4.97 -12.32
CA ILE A 233 19.00 5.08 -12.14
C ILE A 233 19.70 5.07 -13.49
N VAL A 234 19.39 4.08 -14.35
CA VAL A 234 20.01 3.96 -15.68
C VAL A 234 19.62 5.14 -16.57
N HIS A 235 18.34 5.48 -16.65
CA HIS A 235 17.82 6.57 -17.46
C HIS A 235 18.46 7.92 -17.09
N VAL A 236 18.47 8.27 -15.81
CA VAL A 236 19.09 9.53 -15.36
C VAL A 236 20.60 9.51 -15.62
N GLY A 237 21.27 8.37 -15.42
CA GLY A 237 22.69 8.23 -15.77
C GLY A 237 22.95 8.49 -17.26
N LEU A 238 22.17 7.87 -18.15
CA LEU A 238 22.31 8.03 -19.60
C LEU A 238 22.07 9.48 -20.04
N VAL A 239 21.16 10.23 -19.40
CA VAL A 239 20.93 11.65 -19.69
C VAL A 239 22.21 12.49 -19.55
N PHE A 240 23.10 12.15 -18.60
CA PHE A 240 24.36 12.88 -18.38
C PHE A 240 25.57 12.29 -19.12
N ILE A 241 25.47 11.06 -19.61
CA ILE A 241 26.60 10.33 -20.25
C ILE A 241 26.47 10.36 -21.77
N VAL A 242 25.28 10.15 -22.31
CA VAL A 242 25.02 10.05 -23.76
C VAL A 242 24.48 11.39 -24.23
N HIS A 243 25.18 12.07 -25.14
CA HIS A 243 24.75 13.33 -25.77
C HIS A 243 24.16 14.36 -24.79
N ALA A 244 24.79 14.54 -23.62
CA ALA A 244 24.21 15.33 -22.53
C ALA A 244 23.77 16.76 -22.91
N PRO A 245 24.52 17.55 -23.72
CA PRO A 245 24.05 18.85 -24.19
C PRO A 245 22.72 18.79 -24.95
N HIS A 246 22.51 17.73 -25.72
CA HIS A 246 21.27 17.50 -26.46
C HIS A 246 20.12 17.11 -25.52
N ASN A 247 20.32 16.06 -24.71
CA ASN A 247 19.30 15.57 -23.79
C ASN A 247 18.82 16.63 -22.79
N LEU A 248 19.74 17.37 -22.17
CA LEU A 248 19.40 18.35 -21.15
C LEU A 248 18.63 19.54 -21.73
N THR A 249 18.99 20.01 -22.93
CA THR A 249 18.26 21.13 -23.57
C THR A 249 16.86 20.71 -24.01
N HIS A 250 16.68 19.47 -24.52
CA HIS A 250 15.36 18.92 -24.82
C HIS A 250 14.48 18.77 -23.58
N ILE A 251 15.03 18.28 -22.46
CA ILE A 251 14.28 18.14 -21.20
C ILE A 251 13.79 19.50 -20.68
N VAL A 252 14.63 20.53 -20.74
CA VAL A 252 14.31 21.85 -20.17
C VAL A 252 13.50 22.72 -21.13
N PHE A 253 13.93 22.86 -22.38
CA PHE A 253 13.37 23.81 -23.35
C PHE A 253 12.47 23.16 -24.40
N GLY A 254 12.57 21.85 -24.57
CA GLY A 254 11.80 21.09 -25.54
C GLY A 254 12.45 20.99 -26.91
N TYR A 255 13.62 21.59 -27.12
CA TYR A 255 14.38 21.56 -28.36
C TYR A 255 15.85 21.80 -28.06
N TYR A 256 16.73 21.44 -29.00
CA TYR A 256 18.16 21.69 -28.89
C TYR A 256 18.50 23.17 -29.13
N ASP A 257 19.20 23.78 -28.18
CA ASP A 257 19.75 25.14 -28.32
C ASP A 257 21.19 25.18 -27.76
N PRO A 258 22.22 25.30 -28.62
CA PRO A 258 23.61 25.28 -28.19
C PRO A 258 23.96 26.45 -27.25
N ASN A 259 23.25 27.58 -27.36
CA ASN A 259 23.50 28.75 -26.51
C ASN A 259 22.95 28.60 -25.09
N ARG A 260 22.09 27.60 -24.87
CA ARG A 260 21.40 27.39 -23.58
C ARG A 260 21.82 26.11 -22.86
N VAL A 261 22.84 25.41 -23.35
CA VAL A 261 23.36 24.18 -22.75
C VAL A 261 23.72 24.40 -21.28
N GLY A 262 24.50 25.44 -20.94
CA GLY A 262 24.85 25.75 -19.55
C GLY A 262 23.63 26.00 -18.66
N GLN A 263 22.61 26.71 -19.18
CA GLN A 263 21.36 26.94 -18.46
C GLN A 263 20.61 25.62 -18.21
N ALA A 264 20.61 24.71 -19.18
CA ALA A 264 19.97 23.41 -19.06
C ALA A 264 20.62 22.55 -17.96
N TYR A 265 21.97 22.49 -17.90
CA TYR A 265 22.68 21.80 -16.82
C TYR A 265 22.29 22.32 -15.44
N VAL A 266 22.34 23.65 -15.25
CA VAL A 266 22.00 24.29 -13.97
C VAL A 266 20.55 24.00 -13.60
N THR A 267 19.63 24.07 -14.56
CA THR A 267 18.21 23.81 -14.30
C THR A 267 17.94 22.36 -13.93
N VAL A 268 18.51 21.38 -14.65
CA VAL A 268 18.29 19.96 -14.34
C VAL A 268 18.92 19.58 -13.00
N ILE A 269 20.18 19.95 -12.75
CA ILE A 269 20.85 19.67 -11.47
C ILE A 269 20.12 20.35 -10.32
N GLY A 270 19.76 21.63 -10.48
CA GLY A 270 18.97 22.36 -9.50
C GLY A 270 17.62 21.70 -9.23
N THR A 271 16.93 21.22 -10.26
CA THR A 271 15.66 20.50 -10.13
C THR A 271 15.83 19.20 -9.35
N ILE A 272 16.85 18.40 -9.64
CA ILE A 272 17.14 17.17 -8.89
C ILE A 272 17.41 17.48 -7.42
N LEU A 273 18.25 18.47 -7.12
CA LEU A 273 18.57 18.87 -5.74
C LEU A 273 17.32 19.34 -4.99
N VAL A 274 16.48 20.17 -5.63
CA VAL A 274 15.21 20.63 -5.05
C VAL A 274 14.26 19.47 -4.81
N VAL A 275 14.08 18.56 -5.76
CA VAL A 275 13.18 17.40 -5.61
C VAL A 275 13.65 16.47 -4.50
N VAL A 276 14.95 16.18 -4.42
CA VAL A 276 15.53 15.37 -3.33
C VAL A 276 15.33 16.05 -1.98
N ALA A 277 15.59 17.37 -1.90
CA ALA A 277 15.36 18.15 -0.69
C ALA A 277 13.88 18.16 -0.30
N LEU A 278 12.95 18.26 -1.26
CA LEU A 278 11.50 18.18 -1.02
C LEU A 278 11.10 16.81 -0.48
N TRP A 279 11.62 15.71 -1.02
CA TRP A 279 11.33 14.39 -0.48
C TRP A 279 11.80 14.25 0.98
N ILE A 280 13.00 14.74 1.30
CA ILE A 280 13.52 14.73 2.67
C ILE A 280 12.67 15.63 3.57
N ALA A 281 12.36 16.84 3.12
CA ALA A 281 11.52 17.80 3.84
C ALA A 281 10.12 17.23 4.13
N MET A 282 9.51 16.48 3.20
CA MET A 282 8.23 15.81 3.43
C MET A 282 8.28 14.81 4.59
N SER A 283 9.35 14.03 4.72
CA SER A 283 9.51 13.13 5.87
C SER A 283 9.60 13.91 7.18
N TYR A 284 10.43 14.94 7.25
CA TYR A 284 10.57 15.72 8.49
C TYR A 284 9.33 16.52 8.82
N TRP A 285 8.68 17.14 7.82
CA TRP A 285 7.37 17.79 7.99
C TRP A 285 6.34 16.84 8.58
N THR A 286 6.26 15.62 8.05
CA THR A 286 5.34 14.59 8.56
C THR A 286 5.60 14.26 10.04
N LEU A 287 6.86 14.29 10.45
CA LEU A 287 7.29 13.96 11.82
C LEU A 287 7.18 15.15 12.79
N THR A 288 7.09 16.39 12.32
CA THR A 288 6.91 17.56 13.22
C THR A 288 5.59 17.52 13.97
N ASP A 289 4.52 17.11 13.29
CA ASP A 289 3.20 16.92 13.87
C ASP A 289 2.50 15.76 13.14
N THR A 290 2.65 14.56 13.70
CA THR A 290 2.15 13.32 13.13
C THR A 290 0.62 13.27 13.11
N ARG A 291 -0.05 13.86 14.11
CA ARG A 291 -1.52 13.89 14.17
C ARG A 291 -2.08 14.82 13.10
N ARG A 292 -1.51 16.02 12.95
CA ARG A 292 -1.90 16.93 11.87
C ARG A 292 -1.63 16.31 10.50
N SER A 293 -0.48 15.66 10.34
CA SER A 293 -0.13 14.97 9.11
C SER A 293 -1.12 13.85 8.77
N GLN A 294 -1.52 13.04 9.76
CA GLN A 294 -2.53 12.00 9.58
C GLN A 294 -3.84 12.59 9.02
N ARG A 295 -4.36 13.66 9.64
CA ARG A 295 -5.61 14.30 9.21
C ARG A 295 -5.48 14.80 7.77
N ILE A 296 -4.44 15.58 7.47
CA ILE A 296 -4.22 16.15 6.13
C ILE A 296 -4.12 15.03 5.07
N LEU A 297 -3.30 14.01 5.31
CA LEU A 297 -3.01 12.99 4.31
C LEU A 297 -4.21 12.08 4.06
N TRP A 298 -4.91 11.63 5.11
CA TRP A 298 -6.09 10.79 4.91
C TRP A 298 -7.25 11.59 4.32
N ASP A 299 -7.43 12.85 4.71
CA ASP A 299 -8.45 13.74 4.14
C ASP A 299 -8.21 14.02 2.67
N ALA A 300 -6.96 14.17 2.24
CA ALA A 300 -6.60 14.36 0.84
C ALA A 300 -7.04 13.20 -0.07
N THR A 301 -7.20 11.99 0.48
CA THR A 301 -7.68 10.82 -0.29
C THR A 301 -9.18 10.54 -0.12
N ARG A 302 -9.85 11.21 0.84
CA ARG A 302 -11.24 10.91 1.24
C ARG A 302 -12.21 10.91 0.06
N GLY A 303 -12.15 11.93 -0.80
CA GLY A 303 -13.06 12.06 -1.95
C GLY A 303 -12.95 10.89 -2.93
N ILE A 304 -11.72 10.52 -3.31
CA ILE A 304 -11.45 9.39 -4.21
C ILE A 304 -11.88 8.06 -3.56
N ARG A 305 -11.60 7.86 -2.28
CA ARG A 305 -11.99 6.62 -1.57
C ARG A 305 -13.50 6.46 -1.46
N HIS A 306 -14.21 7.55 -1.20
CA HIS A 306 -15.67 7.57 -1.16
C HIS A 306 -16.31 7.21 -2.51
N LEU A 307 -15.66 7.55 -3.63
CA LEU A 307 -16.09 7.18 -4.97
C LEU A 307 -15.68 5.74 -5.36
N THR A 308 -14.76 5.13 -4.61
CA THR A 308 -14.16 3.83 -4.96
C THR A 308 -14.39 2.78 -3.87
N VAL A 309 -13.44 2.60 -2.95
CA VAL A 309 -13.37 1.45 -2.03
C VAL A 309 -14.33 1.52 -0.84
N ASP A 310 -14.76 2.71 -0.43
CA ASP A 310 -15.58 2.87 0.79
C ASP A 310 -16.99 2.29 0.61
N ARG A 311 -17.42 2.02 -0.63
CA ARG A 311 -18.73 1.47 -0.96
C ARG A 311 -18.76 -0.07 -1.08
N PHE A 312 -17.61 -0.73 -0.94
CA PHE A 312 -17.50 -2.16 -1.18
C PHE A 312 -17.77 -2.97 0.08
N SER A 313 -18.75 -3.87 0.08
CA SER A 313 -18.89 -4.86 1.15
C SER A 313 -18.18 -6.17 0.79
N SER A 314 -17.70 -6.90 1.79
CA SER A 314 -17.12 -8.23 1.57
C SER A 314 -18.19 -9.21 1.06
N GLN A 315 -17.77 -10.14 0.20
CA GLN A 315 -18.58 -11.24 -0.32
C GLN A 315 -17.88 -12.58 -0.10
N GLN A 316 -16.92 -12.65 0.83
CA GLN A 316 -16.09 -13.82 1.07
C GLN A 316 -16.91 -14.98 1.64
N ALA A 317 -17.78 -14.75 2.63
CA ALA A 317 -18.58 -15.85 3.20
C ALA A 317 -19.63 -16.37 2.20
N THR A 318 -20.22 -15.47 1.42
CA THR A 318 -21.23 -15.81 0.41
C THR A 318 -20.63 -16.56 -0.77
N LYS A 319 -19.52 -16.06 -1.35
CA LYS A 319 -18.90 -16.65 -2.55
C LYS A 319 -17.97 -17.82 -2.24
N LYS A 320 -17.60 -18.01 -0.97
CA LYS A 320 -16.69 -19.08 -0.50
C LYS A 320 -15.47 -19.25 -1.41
N PRO A 321 -14.70 -18.18 -1.67
CA PRO A 321 -13.61 -18.24 -2.63
C PRO A 321 -12.42 -19.08 -2.10
N TRP A 322 -12.36 -19.38 -0.81
CA TRP A 322 -11.39 -20.29 -0.21
C TRP A 322 -12.10 -21.52 0.38
N THR A 323 -11.33 -22.60 0.43
CA THR A 323 -11.74 -23.92 0.92
C THR A 323 -10.85 -24.37 2.07
N GLU A 324 -11.16 -25.51 2.68
CA GLU A 324 -10.33 -26.11 3.74
C GLU A 324 -8.87 -26.33 3.31
N LYS A 325 -8.62 -26.55 2.02
CA LYS A 325 -7.25 -26.73 1.46
C LYS A 325 -6.42 -25.45 1.48
N ASP A 326 -7.07 -24.30 1.54
CA ASP A 326 -6.42 -23.01 1.49
C ASP A 326 -6.01 -22.50 2.88
N ILE A 327 -6.53 -23.13 3.95
CA ILE A 327 -6.26 -22.76 5.34
C ILE A 327 -4.75 -22.76 5.62
N SER A 328 -4.27 -21.65 6.18
CA SER A 328 -2.86 -21.50 6.52
C SER A 328 -2.46 -22.43 7.66
N LYS A 329 -1.36 -23.16 7.49
CA LYS A 329 -0.77 -23.97 8.56
C LYS A 329 -0.18 -23.10 9.67
N PHE A 330 0.44 -22.00 9.28
CA PHE A 330 0.93 -20.95 10.18
C PHE A 330 0.08 -19.70 10.00
N HIS A 331 -0.39 -19.11 11.09
CA HIS A 331 -1.13 -17.85 11.05
C HIS A 331 -0.44 -16.82 11.94
N TRP A 332 0.02 -15.74 11.33
CA TRP A 332 0.70 -14.65 12.05
C TRP A 332 -0.21 -14.06 13.13
N VAL A 333 0.43 -13.63 14.22
CA VAL A 333 -0.18 -12.91 15.33
C VAL A 333 0.44 -11.52 15.43
N ASN A 334 -0.37 -10.50 15.71
CA ASN A 334 0.03 -9.09 15.77
C ASN A 334 0.32 -8.58 17.19
N THR A 335 -0.05 -9.35 18.21
CA THR A 335 0.14 -9.01 19.63
C THR A 335 0.04 -10.30 20.47
N ARG A 336 0.48 -10.21 21.73
CA ARG A 336 0.45 -11.29 22.71
C ARG A 336 -0.80 -11.20 23.59
N THR A 337 -1.22 -12.32 24.17
CA THR A 337 -2.31 -12.41 25.15
C THR A 337 -2.08 -11.42 26.30
N PRO A 338 -3.14 -10.70 26.78
CA PRO A 338 -3.01 -9.76 27.89
C PRO A 338 -2.35 -10.45 29.08
N SER A 339 -1.32 -9.84 29.65
CA SER A 339 -0.70 -10.36 30.87
C SER A 339 -1.61 -10.16 32.09
N ARG A 340 -1.29 -10.80 33.21
CA ARG A 340 -1.99 -10.55 34.48
C ARG A 340 -1.81 -9.12 34.98
N GLU A 341 -0.70 -8.47 34.64
CA GLU A 341 -0.46 -7.07 34.99
C GLU A 341 -1.30 -6.12 34.12
N GLU A 342 -1.47 -6.47 32.84
CA GLU A 342 -2.26 -5.67 31.90
C GLU A 342 -3.77 -5.84 32.12
N SER A 343 -4.22 -7.06 32.42
CA SER A 343 -5.63 -7.39 32.55
C SER A 343 -5.86 -8.55 33.53
N PRO A 344 -5.95 -8.27 34.85
CA PRO A 344 -6.26 -9.29 35.86
C PRO A 344 -7.60 -9.97 35.59
N GLU A 345 -8.62 -9.18 35.23
CA GLU A 345 -9.98 -9.63 34.93
C GLU A 345 -9.97 -10.69 33.82
N TYR A 346 -9.27 -10.43 32.71
CA TYR A 346 -9.16 -11.41 31.63
C TYR A 346 -8.47 -12.70 32.05
N GLN A 347 -7.43 -12.61 32.88
CA GLN A 347 -6.69 -13.78 33.35
C GLN A 347 -7.52 -14.64 34.31
N GLU A 348 -8.38 -14.03 35.13
CA GLU A 348 -9.34 -14.76 35.97
C GLU A 348 -10.38 -15.46 35.12
N LEU A 349 -10.96 -14.77 34.14
CA LEU A 349 -11.90 -15.35 33.20
C LEU A 349 -11.27 -16.52 32.41
N ALA A 350 -10.05 -16.34 31.90
CA ALA A 350 -9.33 -17.38 31.16
C ALA A 350 -8.98 -18.59 32.04
N ALA A 351 -8.68 -18.39 33.32
CA ALA A 351 -8.39 -19.47 34.26
C ALA A 351 -9.63 -20.31 34.61
N ASN A 352 -10.84 -19.76 34.44
CA ASN A 352 -12.11 -20.46 34.63
C ASN A 352 -12.79 -20.81 33.29
N ASP A 353 -12.01 -21.05 32.23
CA ASP A 353 -12.49 -21.40 30.88
C ASP A 353 -13.61 -20.47 30.35
N PHE A 354 -13.57 -19.20 30.76
CA PHE A 354 -14.54 -18.16 30.43
C PHE A 354 -15.99 -18.49 30.85
N ALA A 355 -16.19 -19.33 31.87
CA ALA A 355 -17.52 -19.68 32.37
C ALA A 355 -18.31 -18.45 32.87
N ASP A 356 -17.60 -17.51 33.50
CA ASP A 356 -18.18 -16.27 34.02
C ASP A 356 -18.11 -15.10 33.02
N PHE A 357 -17.64 -15.34 31.79
CA PHE A 357 -17.55 -14.29 30.78
C PHE A 357 -18.94 -13.81 30.38
N ARG A 358 -19.07 -12.48 30.34
CA ARG A 358 -20.24 -11.79 29.82
C ARG A 358 -19.81 -10.75 28.79
N LEU A 359 -20.45 -10.79 27.62
CA LEU A 359 -20.34 -9.75 26.60
C LEU A 359 -21.38 -8.68 26.88
N GLU A 360 -20.92 -7.49 27.24
CA GLU A 360 -21.79 -6.33 27.45
C GLU A 360 -22.13 -5.67 26.11
N VAL A 361 -23.42 -5.48 25.83
CA VAL A 361 -23.91 -4.85 24.61
C VAL A 361 -24.86 -3.70 24.96
N GLY A 362 -24.50 -2.47 24.57
CA GLY A 362 -25.26 -1.29 24.97
C GLY A 362 -24.98 -0.04 24.15
N GLY A 363 -25.06 1.12 24.80
CA GLY A 363 -24.96 2.43 24.16
C GLY A 363 -26.31 2.92 23.67
N MET A 364 -26.36 3.40 22.43
CA MET A 364 -27.54 3.99 21.79
C MET A 364 -28.56 2.94 21.33
N VAL A 365 -29.09 2.16 22.28
CA VAL A 365 -30.08 1.09 22.08
C VAL A 365 -31.16 1.12 23.17
N SER A 366 -32.37 0.64 22.85
CA SER A 366 -33.50 0.70 23.79
C SER A 366 -33.47 -0.35 24.90
N ALA A 367 -32.75 -1.47 24.70
CA ALA A 367 -32.67 -2.56 25.66
C ALA A 367 -31.24 -3.13 25.75
N PRO A 368 -30.30 -2.44 26.43
CA PRO A 368 -28.96 -2.98 26.68
C PRO A 368 -29.01 -4.34 27.37
N ALA A 369 -28.09 -5.22 27.02
CA ALA A 369 -28.06 -6.59 27.53
C ALA A 369 -26.63 -7.13 27.67
N SER A 370 -26.51 -8.19 28.46
CA SER A 370 -25.28 -8.89 28.76
C SER A 370 -25.46 -10.36 28.40
N PHE A 371 -24.51 -10.98 27.70
CA PHE A 371 -24.64 -12.36 27.21
C PHE A 371 -23.45 -13.24 27.60
N SER A 372 -23.71 -14.44 28.09
CA SER A 372 -22.72 -15.51 28.21
C SER A 372 -22.33 -16.06 26.84
N LEU A 373 -21.19 -16.74 26.78
CA LEU A 373 -20.75 -17.42 25.56
C LEU A 373 -21.74 -18.51 25.09
N ALA A 374 -22.45 -19.15 26.02
CA ALA A 374 -23.48 -20.15 25.71
C ALA A 374 -24.73 -19.51 25.07
N GLU A 375 -25.19 -18.37 25.60
CA GLU A 375 -26.31 -17.62 25.03
C GLU A 375 -25.98 -17.11 23.62
N LEU A 376 -24.77 -16.57 23.40
CA LEU A 376 -24.32 -16.14 22.07
C LEU A 376 -24.36 -17.27 21.04
N LYS A 377 -23.90 -18.48 21.42
CA LYS A 377 -23.94 -19.68 20.57
C LYS A 377 -25.38 -20.14 20.27
N ALA A 378 -26.31 -19.94 21.22
CA ALA A 378 -27.70 -20.33 21.08
C ALA A 378 -28.50 -19.39 20.15
N ILE A 379 -28.11 -18.11 20.04
CA ILE A 379 -28.76 -17.13 19.16
C ILE A 379 -28.53 -17.48 17.69
N SER A 380 -27.27 -17.59 17.27
CA SER A 380 -26.89 -17.83 15.87
C SER A 380 -25.45 -18.29 15.77
N SER A 381 -25.12 -19.12 14.78
CA SER A 381 -23.76 -19.53 14.48
C SER A 381 -23.51 -19.59 12.98
N GLN A 382 -22.45 -18.91 12.54
CA GLN A 382 -21.95 -18.89 11.17
C GLN A 382 -20.50 -19.34 11.16
N SER A 383 -20.15 -20.19 10.18
CA SER A 383 -18.76 -20.54 9.85
C SER A 383 -18.39 -20.00 8.47
N GLN A 384 -17.21 -19.38 8.37
CA GLN A 384 -16.69 -18.81 7.11
C GLN A 384 -15.19 -19.05 6.97
N ILE A 385 -14.73 -19.42 5.77
CA ILE A 385 -13.30 -19.50 5.44
C ILE A 385 -12.91 -18.23 4.71
N THR A 386 -12.16 -17.36 5.39
CA THR A 386 -11.89 -15.99 4.95
C THR A 386 -10.40 -15.67 5.03
N MET A 387 -9.97 -14.72 4.20
CA MET A 387 -8.59 -14.24 4.22
C MET A 387 -8.48 -13.05 5.17
N HIS A 388 -7.70 -13.23 6.25
CA HIS A 388 -7.19 -12.13 7.04
C HIS A 388 -6.14 -11.35 6.26
N THR A 389 -6.30 -10.04 6.19
CA THR A 389 -5.33 -9.11 5.59
C THR A 389 -4.79 -8.17 6.65
N CYS A 390 -3.47 -8.21 6.88
CA CYS A 390 -2.83 -7.25 7.76
C CYS A 390 -2.32 -6.03 6.97
N MET A 391 -2.43 -4.85 7.58
CA MET A 391 -1.86 -3.62 7.05
C MET A 391 -0.35 -3.70 6.81
N GLN A 392 0.37 -4.54 7.56
CA GLN A 392 1.82 -4.71 7.46
C GLN A 392 2.22 -5.42 6.16
N GLY A 393 1.30 -6.19 5.55
CA GLY A 393 1.49 -6.82 4.25
C GLY A 393 1.35 -8.34 4.24
N TRP A 394 1.26 -9.01 5.39
CA TRP A 394 0.99 -10.44 5.47
C TRP A 394 -0.50 -10.77 5.42
N THR A 395 -0.80 -12.01 5.05
CA THR A 395 -2.15 -12.58 5.00
C THR A 395 -2.22 -13.92 5.73
N GLY A 396 -3.42 -14.36 6.09
CA GLY A 396 -3.65 -15.69 6.65
C GLY A 396 -5.07 -16.14 6.38
N ILE A 397 -5.27 -17.39 5.97
CA ILE A 397 -6.58 -17.96 5.68
C ILE A 397 -6.95 -18.89 6.83
N ALA A 398 -8.16 -18.74 7.36
CA ALA A 398 -8.67 -19.61 8.41
C ALA A 398 -10.19 -19.72 8.33
N LYS A 399 -10.70 -20.81 8.90
CA LYS A 399 -12.13 -20.98 9.14
C LYS A 399 -12.46 -20.35 10.49
N TRP A 400 -13.39 -19.40 10.50
CA TRP A 400 -13.86 -18.72 11.69
C TRP A 400 -15.31 -19.07 11.96
N THR A 401 -15.63 -19.36 13.22
CA THR A 401 -17.00 -19.67 13.66
C THR A 401 -17.42 -18.70 14.75
N GLY A 402 -18.60 -18.09 14.60
CA GLY A 402 -19.08 -17.04 15.48
C GLY A 402 -20.53 -16.62 15.25
N ILE A 403 -20.95 -15.57 15.95
CA ILE A 403 -22.23 -14.90 15.74
C ILE A 403 -22.03 -13.68 14.84
N ARG A 404 -22.95 -13.44 13.89
CA ARG A 404 -22.93 -12.20 13.11
C ARG A 404 -23.25 -11.03 14.02
N VAL A 405 -22.52 -9.92 13.87
CA VAL A 405 -22.77 -8.70 14.67
C VAL A 405 -24.21 -8.22 14.47
N ARG A 406 -24.78 -8.36 13.27
CA ARG A 406 -26.19 -8.05 13.02
C ARG A 406 -27.19 -8.87 13.85
N ASP A 407 -26.89 -10.16 14.09
CA ASP A 407 -27.76 -11.05 14.86
C ASP A 407 -27.66 -10.74 16.36
N LEU A 408 -26.47 -10.34 16.82
CA LEU A 408 -26.24 -9.84 18.17
C LEU A 408 -27.00 -8.53 18.42
N LEU A 409 -26.87 -7.54 17.52
CA LEU A 409 -27.52 -6.24 17.69
C LEU A 409 -29.05 -6.33 17.61
N ALA A 410 -29.60 -7.35 16.94
CA ALA A 410 -31.03 -7.63 16.96
C ALA A 410 -31.56 -8.02 18.36
N GLN A 411 -30.70 -8.39 19.31
CA GLN A 411 -31.09 -8.78 20.66
C GLN A 411 -31.24 -7.61 21.65
N VAL A 412 -30.81 -6.39 21.28
CA VAL A 412 -30.76 -5.22 22.20
C VAL A 412 -31.83 -4.16 21.92
N GLY A 413 -32.92 -4.58 21.26
CA GLY A 413 -34.06 -3.71 20.95
C GLY A 413 -33.80 -2.77 19.77
N GLN A 414 -34.44 -1.59 19.80
CA GLN A 414 -34.32 -0.59 18.74
C GLN A 414 -32.99 0.17 18.86
N ILE A 415 -32.28 0.31 17.74
CA ILE A 415 -31.10 1.16 17.61
C ILE A 415 -31.57 2.61 17.43
N ASP A 416 -30.97 3.54 18.17
CA ASP A 416 -31.21 4.97 17.99
C ASP A 416 -30.88 5.39 16.55
N PRO A 417 -31.75 6.14 15.83
CA PRO A 417 -31.47 6.63 14.49
C PRO A 417 -30.19 7.46 14.34
N GLU A 418 -29.70 8.08 15.42
CA GLU A 418 -28.46 8.85 15.43
C GLU A 418 -27.20 7.99 15.65
N ALA A 419 -27.35 6.68 15.93
CA ALA A 419 -26.22 5.77 16.08
C ALA A 419 -25.57 5.46 14.73
N GLY A 420 -24.42 6.09 14.44
CA GLY A 420 -23.68 5.88 13.19
C GLY A 420 -22.60 4.81 13.28
N TRP A 421 -22.20 4.39 14.48
CA TRP A 421 -20.99 3.60 14.71
C TRP A 421 -21.16 2.55 15.81
N VAL A 422 -20.36 1.48 15.72
CA VAL A 422 -20.26 0.42 16.73
C VAL A 422 -18.84 0.36 17.25
N MET A 423 -18.66 0.63 18.54
CA MET A 423 -17.40 0.51 19.24
C MET A 423 -17.26 -0.88 19.86
N PHE A 424 -16.10 -1.49 19.69
CA PHE A 424 -15.71 -2.72 20.36
C PHE A 424 -14.52 -2.44 21.26
N GLU A 425 -14.60 -2.85 22.52
CA GLU A 425 -13.53 -2.72 23.52
C GLU A 425 -12.90 -4.08 23.80
N SER A 426 -11.60 -4.10 24.07
CA SER A 426 -10.81 -5.28 24.42
C SER A 426 -10.48 -5.30 25.89
N PHE A 427 -10.34 -6.48 26.47
CA PHE A 427 -9.60 -6.65 27.72
C PHE A 427 -8.09 -6.41 27.58
N GLY A 428 -7.56 -6.47 26.35
CA GLY A 428 -6.16 -6.18 26.08
C GLY A 428 -5.90 -4.69 25.97
N MET A 429 -4.68 -4.29 26.29
CA MET A 429 -4.27 -2.89 26.31
C MET A 429 -3.64 -2.45 24.98
N ALA A 430 -3.67 -1.14 24.73
CA ALA A 430 -2.79 -0.50 23.77
C ALA A 430 -1.33 -0.84 24.10
N GLN A 431 -0.48 -0.98 23.10
CA GLN A 431 0.94 -1.25 23.33
C GLN A 431 1.72 0.04 23.66
N SER A 432 1.25 1.15 23.11
CA SER A 432 1.77 2.49 23.38
C SER A 432 0.75 3.52 22.92
N MET A 433 0.77 4.66 23.60
CA MET A 433 0.03 5.86 23.21
C MET A 433 0.95 6.81 22.44
N HIS A 434 0.38 7.64 21.58
CA HIS A 434 1.18 8.46 20.66
C HIS A 434 1.94 9.61 21.34
N ASP A 435 1.47 10.04 22.49
CA ASP A 435 1.96 11.13 23.33
C ASP A 435 2.76 10.62 24.55
N GLY A 436 2.92 9.29 24.67
CA GLY A 436 3.61 8.66 25.80
C GLY A 436 2.80 8.55 27.08
N ARG A 437 1.48 8.86 27.06
CA ARG A 437 0.62 8.64 28.22
C ARG A 437 0.47 7.14 28.54
N PRO A 438 0.00 6.78 29.76
CA PRO A 438 -0.27 5.40 30.12
C PRO A 438 -1.16 4.70 29.10
N VAL A 439 -0.94 3.41 28.88
CA VAL A 439 -1.73 2.62 27.93
C VAL A 439 -3.17 2.48 28.39
N GLU A 440 -4.09 2.51 27.43
CA GLU A 440 -5.53 2.39 27.63
C GLU A 440 -6.06 1.08 27.03
N PRO A 441 -7.25 0.61 27.40
CA PRO A 441 -7.89 -0.53 26.74
C PRO A 441 -7.91 -0.36 25.23
N TYR A 442 -7.56 -1.43 24.52
CA TYR A 442 -7.61 -1.41 23.07
C TYR A 442 -9.07 -1.35 22.63
N TYR A 443 -9.39 -0.47 21.69
CA TYR A 443 -10.73 -0.33 21.14
C TYR A 443 -10.70 -0.09 19.63
N THR A 444 -11.82 -0.31 18.97
CA THR A 444 -12.00 0.00 17.55
C THR A 444 -13.46 0.36 17.25
N CYS A 445 -13.67 1.31 16.36
CA CYS A 445 -15.01 1.71 15.93
C CYS A 445 -15.24 1.31 14.47
N LEU A 446 -16.33 0.63 14.18
CA LEU A 446 -16.78 0.36 12.81
C LEU A 446 -17.97 1.27 12.47
N PRO A 447 -18.06 1.80 11.23
CA PRO A 447 -19.32 2.31 10.72
C PRO A 447 -20.43 1.26 10.90
N LEU A 448 -21.65 1.69 11.25
CA LEU A 448 -22.74 0.76 11.54
C LEU A 448 -23.06 -0.15 10.34
N ASP A 449 -23.02 0.37 9.11
CA ASP A 449 -23.24 -0.41 7.88
C ASP A 449 -22.18 -1.51 7.70
N MET A 450 -20.91 -1.20 7.97
CA MET A 450 -19.80 -2.17 7.96
C MET A 450 -19.95 -3.23 9.06
N ALA A 451 -20.37 -2.80 10.26
CA ALA A 451 -20.63 -3.72 11.38
C ALA A 451 -21.77 -4.71 11.05
N LEU A 452 -22.72 -4.31 10.21
CA LEU A 452 -23.87 -5.11 9.80
C LEU A 452 -23.64 -5.95 8.54
N GLU A 453 -22.45 -5.94 7.95
CA GLU A 453 -22.08 -6.80 6.82
C GLU A 453 -22.19 -8.30 7.19
N ASP A 454 -22.54 -9.15 6.21
CA ASP A 454 -22.78 -10.59 6.43
C ASP A 454 -21.53 -11.36 6.89
N ASP A 455 -20.35 -10.87 6.54
CA ASP A 455 -19.06 -11.47 6.88
C ASP A 455 -18.50 -10.93 8.22
N THR A 456 -19.19 -9.97 8.85
CA THR A 456 -18.76 -9.36 10.12
C THR A 456 -19.29 -10.15 11.31
N ILE A 457 -18.40 -10.86 12.00
CA ILE A 457 -18.75 -11.79 13.09
C ILE A 457 -17.91 -11.54 14.34
N LEU A 458 -18.48 -11.86 15.51
CA LEU A 458 -17.72 -12.14 16.72
C LEU A 458 -17.44 -13.64 16.77
N ALA A 459 -16.21 -14.01 16.43
CA ALA A 459 -15.76 -15.40 16.39
C ALA A 459 -15.40 -15.91 17.79
N TRP A 460 -15.81 -17.15 18.09
CA TRP A 460 -15.38 -17.94 19.26
C TRP A 460 -14.60 -19.19 18.88
N GLY A 461 -14.58 -19.56 17.59
CA GLY A 461 -13.88 -20.73 17.08
C GLY A 461 -13.01 -20.43 15.87
N ARG A 462 -11.91 -21.18 15.73
CA ARG A 462 -11.00 -21.15 14.59
C ARG A 462 -10.62 -22.57 14.17
N ASN A 463 -10.73 -22.87 12.87
CA ASN A 463 -10.37 -24.17 12.28
C ASN A 463 -10.99 -25.36 13.04
N ASP A 464 -12.31 -25.28 13.30
CA ASP A 464 -13.11 -26.29 14.01
C ASP A 464 -12.70 -26.55 15.48
N ALA A 465 -11.83 -25.71 16.04
CA ALA A 465 -11.45 -25.71 17.45
C ALA A 465 -11.89 -24.40 18.15
N PRO A 466 -12.01 -24.39 19.50
CA PRO A 466 -12.12 -23.15 20.26
C PRO A 466 -10.97 -22.19 19.96
N LEU A 467 -11.21 -20.88 20.06
CA LEU A 467 -10.14 -19.89 19.96
C LEU A 467 -9.08 -20.12 21.04
N SER A 468 -7.80 -20.00 20.66
CA SER A 468 -6.72 -19.86 21.64
C SER A 468 -6.69 -18.43 22.21
N GLY A 469 -6.06 -18.27 23.38
CA GLY A 469 -5.83 -16.95 23.97
C GLY A 469 -5.12 -16.00 23.00
N MET A 470 -4.09 -16.45 22.30
CA MET A 470 -3.34 -15.60 21.35
C MET A 470 -4.17 -15.14 20.15
N PHE A 471 -5.19 -15.91 19.74
CA PHE A 471 -6.11 -15.52 18.67
C PHE A 471 -7.31 -14.71 19.14
N GLY A 472 -7.47 -14.50 20.44
CA GLY A 472 -8.46 -13.60 21.01
C GLY A 472 -9.63 -14.29 21.70
N ALA A 473 -9.46 -15.47 22.28
CA ALA A 473 -10.49 -16.10 23.11
C ALA A 473 -11.00 -15.14 24.21
N PRO A 474 -12.26 -15.19 24.64
CA PRO A 474 -13.31 -16.08 24.15
C PRO A 474 -13.96 -15.55 22.85
N LEU A 475 -13.81 -14.26 22.55
CA LEU A 475 -14.41 -13.59 21.40
C LEU A 475 -13.43 -12.67 20.67
N ARG A 476 -13.41 -12.78 19.34
CA ARG A 476 -12.63 -11.95 18.44
C ARG A 476 -13.50 -11.40 17.32
N LEU A 477 -13.42 -10.09 17.06
CA LEU A 477 -14.05 -9.49 15.90
C LEU A 477 -13.36 -9.92 14.60
N ARG A 478 -14.17 -10.21 13.59
CA ARG A 478 -13.78 -10.42 12.18
C ARG A 478 -14.59 -9.45 11.32
N CYS A 479 -13.93 -8.75 10.40
CA CYS A 479 -14.53 -7.80 9.46
C CYS A 479 -13.69 -7.80 8.19
N GLU A 480 -14.06 -8.64 7.22
CA GLU A 480 -13.17 -9.02 6.10
C GLU A 480 -13.02 -7.94 5.01
N THR A 481 -13.75 -6.82 5.16
CA THR A 481 -13.62 -5.61 4.33
C THR A 481 -12.52 -4.67 4.82
N SER A 482 -11.98 -4.92 6.02
CA SER A 482 -11.03 -4.05 6.72
C SER A 482 -9.73 -4.77 7.06
N HIS A 483 -8.66 -3.99 7.25
CA HIS A 483 -7.40 -4.53 7.75
C HIS A 483 -7.51 -5.04 9.18
N GLY A 484 -6.66 -6.01 9.51
CA GLY A 484 -6.70 -6.76 10.76
C GLY A 484 -6.57 -5.98 12.07
N TYR A 485 -6.22 -4.69 12.04
CA TYR A 485 -6.21 -3.87 13.25
C TYR A 485 -7.61 -3.48 13.74
N LYS A 486 -8.60 -3.49 12.85
CA LYS A 486 -10.02 -3.35 13.19
C LYS A 486 -10.60 -4.65 13.76
N MET A 487 -9.92 -5.79 13.57
CA MET A 487 -10.37 -7.11 14.02
C MET A 487 -9.87 -7.38 15.44
N ILE A 488 -10.46 -6.66 16.40
CA ILE A 488 -10.11 -6.66 17.83
C ILE A 488 -10.17 -8.08 18.43
N LYS A 489 -9.25 -8.35 19.38
CA LYS A 489 -9.15 -9.61 20.14
C LYS A 489 -9.65 -9.40 21.57
N TRP A 490 -10.03 -10.48 22.26
CA TRP A 490 -10.45 -10.44 23.67
C TRP A 490 -11.58 -9.43 23.88
N VAL A 491 -12.63 -9.52 23.05
CA VAL A 491 -13.74 -8.56 23.06
C VAL A 491 -14.44 -8.60 24.41
N ARG A 492 -14.50 -7.43 25.04
CA ARG A 492 -15.14 -7.18 26.34
C ARG A 492 -16.56 -6.65 26.17
N SER A 493 -16.74 -5.66 25.29
CA SER A 493 -18.02 -4.99 25.11
C SER A 493 -18.24 -4.52 23.67
N VAL A 494 -19.52 -4.29 23.35
CA VAL A 494 -20.02 -3.72 22.09
C VAL A 494 -20.95 -2.55 22.41
N THR A 495 -20.61 -1.35 21.94
CA THR A 495 -21.35 -0.13 22.28
C THR A 495 -21.73 0.62 21.01
N LEU A 496 -23.03 0.87 20.81
CA LEU A 496 -23.49 1.76 19.74
C LEU A 496 -23.28 3.21 20.15
N ILE A 497 -22.64 3.99 19.28
CA ILE A 497 -22.28 5.39 19.53
C ILE A 497 -22.69 6.25 18.33
N ARG A 498 -22.84 7.56 18.58
CA ARG A 498 -23.21 8.54 17.55
C ARG A 498 -22.11 8.63 16.50
N HIS A 499 -20.89 8.92 16.94
CA HIS A 499 -19.76 9.10 16.06
C HIS A 499 -18.43 8.71 16.74
N TYR A 500 -17.49 8.16 15.96
CA TYR A 500 -16.19 7.73 16.49
C TYR A 500 -15.32 8.86 17.02
N SER A 501 -15.60 10.12 16.67
CA SER A 501 -14.82 11.28 17.12
C SER A 501 -15.02 11.62 18.59
N GLU A 502 -16.02 11.03 19.24
CA GLU A 502 -16.40 11.29 20.64
C GLU A 502 -15.65 10.37 21.63
N VAL A 503 -14.86 9.41 21.13
CA VAL A 503 -14.16 8.40 21.93
C VAL A 503 -12.66 8.40 21.63
N GLY A 504 -11.87 8.11 22.67
CA GLY A 504 -10.41 8.13 22.61
C GLY A 504 -9.86 9.45 22.11
N ASP A 505 -8.88 9.41 21.19
CA ASP A 505 -8.33 10.64 20.57
C ASP A 505 -9.15 11.11 19.35
N GLY A 506 -10.34 10.54 19.16
CA GLY A 506 -11.29 10.91 18.12
C GLY A 506 -10.88 10.47 16.71
N MET A 507 -10.02 9.45 16.57
CA MET A 507 -9.59 8.92 15.27
C MET A 507 -10.18 7.54 14.94
N GLY A 508 -10.96 6.95 15.85
CA GLY A 508 -11.83 5.79 15.58
C GLY A 508 -11.28 4.42 15.94
N GLY A 509 -10.26 4.39 16.81
CA GLY A 509 -9.70 3.18 17.38
C GLY A 509 -8.27 3.40 17.85
N THR A 510 -7.75 2.49 18.66
CA THR A 510 -6.41 2.59 19.24
C THR A 510 -5.31 2.69 18.16
N ARG A 511 -5.50 2.12 16.97
CA ARG A 511 -4.48 2.12 15.90
C ARG A 511 -4.55 3.33 15.00
N GLU A 512 -5.71 3.93 14.91
CA GLU A 512 -5.96 5.22 14.32
C GLU A 512 -5.41 6.32 15.24
N ASP A 513 -5.62 6.15 16.55
CA ASP A 513 -5.10 7.03 17.59
C ASP A 513 -3.56 6.95 17.65
N SER A 514 -2.95 5.77 17.88
CA SER A 514 -1.50 5.69 18.11
C SER A 514 -0.66 5.30 16.90
N GLY A 515 -1.25 4.59 15.95
CA GLY A 515 -0.61 4.13 14.71
C GLY A 515 -0.83 5.05 13.50
N TYR A 516 -1.62 6.12 13.65
CA TYR A 516 -1.96 7.09 12.61
C TYR A 516 -2.66 6.47 11.38
N GLN A 517 -3.45 5.43 11.63
CA GLN A 517 -4.11 4.66 10.58
C GLN A 517 -5.41 5.31 10.13
N ASP A 518 -5.95 4.80 9.02
CA ASP A 518 -7.22 5.25 8.46
C ASP A 518 -8.41 4.65 9.24
N VAL A 519 -9.47 5.43 9.43
CA VAL A 519 -10.64 4.97 10.22
C VAL A 519 -11.38 3.79 9.59
N ASN A 520 -11.44 3.71 8.26
CA ASN A 520 -12.19 2.66 7.57
C ASN A 520 -11.34 1.40 7.34
N ALA A 521 -10.01 1.54 7.36
CA ALA A 521 -9.07 0.44 7.15
C ALA A 521 -9.25 -0.32 5.83
N ARG A 522 -9.82 0.34 4.81
CA ARG A 522 -10.19 -0.28 3.53
C ARG A 522 -9.07 -0.25 2.49
N ILE A 523 -8.01 0.55 2.68
CA ILE A 523 -6.87 0.64 1.75
C ILE A 523 -5.57 0.16 2.38
#